data_AF-A0AAV6AG72-F1
#
_entry.id   AF-A0AAV6AG72-F1
#
_cell.length_a   1.000
_cell.length_b   1.000
_cell.length_c   1.000
_cell.angle_alpha   90.00
_cell.angle_beta   90.00
_cell.angle_gamma   90.00
#
_symmetry.space_group_name_H-M   'P 1'
#
loop_
_entity.id
_entity.type
_entity.pdbx_description
1 polymer ?
#
loop_
_entity_poly.entity_id
_entity_poly.type
_entity_poly.pdbx_seq_one_letter_code
_entity_poly.pdbx_strand_id
1 'polypeptide(L)'
;MTDPTRRDVIAGFAALGLIPAFGVVSAAAQGATADGDGAVLGDPAPFSFDRLVSEARARAAAPYAPKPVVAADVLERIDYDDHWKIKYKPDHTLQAAGGRAPLRFFHLGRFFKEPVGIHLVENGEARPVLYSPDYFEIPADNPATVLPSDIGFAGFRVLEPGTERDWLAFLGAAYFRSAGALDQYGLSARAIAIDTALPTPEEFPRFTDFFFGASKTGDLVITAALEGPSVSGAVRWDIARGGDETGRGVVMDMAARFFARSDIARLGIAPLTSMYWYGETNRQRGRDWR
;
A
#
# COMPACT_ATOMS: atom_id res chain seq x y z
N MET A 1 6.86 -2.10 22.80
CA MET A 1 7.05 -1.66 21.41
C MET A 1 7.84 -2.75 20.74
N THR A 2 7.16 -3.69 20.08
CA THR A 2 7.81 -4.85 19.46
C THR A 2 8.00 -4.52 17.98
N ASP A 3 9.25 -4.52 17.52
CA ASP A 3 9.54 -4.40 16.09
C ASP A 3 8.82 -5.55 15.35
N PRO A 4 8.15 -5.26 14.21
CA PRO A 4 7.41 -6.27 13.48
C PRO A 4 8.36 -7.40 13.05
N THR A 5 8.03 -8.64 13.39
CA THR A 5 8.82 -9.79 12.96
C THR A 5 8.46 -10.18 11.54
N ARG A 6 9.34 -10.93 10.86
CA ARG A 6 9.04 -11.49 9.52
C ARG A 6 7.73 -12.29 9.48
N ARG A 7 7.35 -12.94 10.58
CA ARG A 7 6.09 -13.71 10.67
C ARG A 7 4.88 -12.78 10.72
N ASP A 8 4.96 -11.67 11.44
CA ASP A 8 3.86 -10.69 11.53
C ASP A 8 3.57 -10.06 10.17
N VAL A 9 4.64 -9.72 9.44
CA VAL A 9 4.55 -9.17 8.08
C VAL A 9 3.99 -10.20 7.09
N ILE A 10 4.47 -11.45 7.12
CA ILE A 10 3.97 -12.51 6.22
C ILE A 10 2.52 -12.88 6.53
N ALA A 11 2.11 -12.92 7.80
CA ALA A 11 0.74 -13.23 8.20
C ALA A 11 -0.25 -12.20 7.65
N GLY A 12 0.12 -10.91 7.60
CA GLY A 12 -0.70 -9.86 6.99
C GLY A 12 -0.96 -10.06 5.49
N PHE A 13 -0.05 -10.68 4.73
CA PHE A 13 -0.20 -10.89 3.28
C PHE A 13 -1.22 -11.96 2.86
N ALA A 14 -1.75 -12.75 3.81
CA ALA A 14 -2.80 -13.73 3.53
C ALA A 14 -4.20 -13.10 3.33
N ALA A 15 -4.41 -11.83 3.73
CA ALA A 15 -5.72 -11.17 3.73
C ALA A 15 -6.19 -10.59 2.37
N LEU A 16 -5.54 -10.94 1.25
CA LEU A 16 -5.75 -10.27 -0.05
C LEU A 16 -6.59 -11.05 -1.08
N GLY A 17 -7.46 -11.99 -0.68
CA GLY A 17 -8.16 -12.87 -1.64
C GLY A 17 -9.70 -12.83 -1.65
N LEU A 18 -10.30 -12.19 -2.66
CA LEU A 18 -11.66 -12.34 -3.26
C LEU A 18 -12.92 -11.87 -2.48
N ILE A 19 -13.77 -11.05 -3.12
CA ILE A 19 -15.15 -10.69 -2.68
C ILE A 19 -16.14 -10.91 -3.84
N PRO A 20 -17.32 -11.51 -3.62
CA PRO A 20 -18.47 -11.43 -4.53
C PRO A 20 -19.41 -10.26 -4.16
N ALA A 21 -19.99 -9.63 -5.19
CA ALA A 21 -20.82 -8.43 -5.15
C ALA A 21 -22.29 -8.69 -4.75
N PHE A 22 -22.95 -7.73 -4.09
CA PHE A 22 -24.36 -7.30 -4.31
C PHE A 22 -24.62 -5.98 -3.53
N GLY A 23 -25.32 -5.02 -4.15
CA GLY A 23 -25.55 -3.68 -3.58
C GLY A 23 -27.03 -3.26 -3.57
N VAL A 24 -27.35 -2.14 -2.90
CA VAL A 24 -28.55 -1.30 -3.11
C VAL A 24 -28.25 0.16 -2.70
N VAL A 25 -28.87 1.11 -3.41
CA VAL A 25 -28.65 2.57 -3.50
C VAL A 25 -29.49 3.39 -2.50
N SER A 26 -28.97 4.49 -1.91
CA SER A 26 -29.55 5.86 -2.01
C SER A 26 -29.07 6.93 -1.00
N ALA A 27 -28.81 8.12 -1.58
CA ALA A 27 -29.23 9.50 -1.23
C ALA A 27 -28.62 10.29 -0.02
N ALA A 28 -27.57 11.04 -0.37
CA ALA A 28 -27.31 12.50 -0.25
C ALA A 28 -27.54 13.31 1.06
N ALA A 29 -26.46 14.00 1.47
CA ALA A 29 -26.45 15.28 2.19
C ALA A 29 -25.27 16.17 1.70
N GLN A 30 -25.45 17.50 1.72
CA GLN A 30 -24.59 18.51 1.07
C GLN A 30 -23.62 19.22 2.03
N GLY A 31 -22.41 19.56 1.55
CA GLY A 31 -21.55 20.60 2.16
C GLY A 31 -20.02 20.43 2.12
N ALA A 32 -19.42 19.93 1.03
CA ALA A 32 -17.97 19.96 0.76
C ALA A 32 -17.76 20.04 -0.76
N THR A 33 -16.69 20.70 -1.25
CA THR A 33 -16.36 20.66 -2.68
C THR A 33 -15.76 19.30 -2.99
N ALA A 34 -16.63 18.36 -3.34
CA ALA A 34 -16.24 17.12 -3.97
C ALA A 34 -15.62 17.47 -5.33
N ASP A 35 -14.37 17.06 -5.56
CA ASP A 35 -14.02 16.68 -6.93
C ASP A 35 -14.94 15.50 -7.31
N GLY A 36 -15.28 15.37 -8.59
CA GLY A 36 -16.37 14.51 -9.12
C GLY A 36 -16.33 13.01 -8.75
N ASP A 37 -15.40 12.60 -7.91
CA ASP A 37 -15.08 11.24 -7.49
C ASP A 37 -15.31 10.96 -5.99
N GLY A 38 -15.92 11.88 -5.24
CA GLY A 38 -16.43 11.61 -3.89
C GLY A 38 -15.41 11.56 -2.75
N ALA A 39 -14.15 11.95 -3.00
CA ALA A 39 -13.11 12.08 -1.97
C ALA A 39 -12.93 13.54 -1.52
N VAL A 40 -12.66 13.74 -0.22
CA VAL A 40 -12.34 15.07 0.33
C VAL A 40 -10.84 15.30 0.20
N LEU A 41 -10.45 16.34 -0.54
CA LEU A 41 -9.06 16.71 -0.75
C LEU A 41 -8.67 17.90 0.13
N GLY A 42 -7.48 17.84 0.73
CA GLY A 42 -6.89 18.98 1.42
C GLY A 42 -6.19 19.97 0.49
N ASP A 43 -5.46 20.89 1.09
CA ASP A 43 -4.77 21.97 0.39
C ASP A 43 -3.65 21.46 -0.54
N PRO A 44 -3.48 22.06 -1.72
CA PRO A 44 -2.41 21.69 -2.65
C PRO A 44 -1.03 22.11 -2.12
N ALA A 45 -0.03 21.29 -2.40
CA ALA A 45 1.38 21.59 -2.17
C ALA A 45 2.22 21.29 -3.41
N PRO A 46 3.25 22.10 -3.75
CA PRO A 46 4.13 21.82 -4.88
C PRO A 46 4.79 20.44 -4.77
N PHE A 47 4.74 19.66 -5.84
CA PHE A 47 5.20 18.28 -5.87
C PHE A 47 6.06 17.97 -7.09
N SER A 48 7.18 17.29 -6.84
CA SER A 48 7.97 16.60 -7.86
C SER A 48 8.72 15.44 -7.23
N PHE A 49 9.14 14.47 -8.05
CA PHE A 49 9.99 13.37 -7.56
C PHE A 49 11.30 13.90 -6.96
N ASP A 50 11.93 14.89 -7.59
CA ASP A 50 13.19 15.48 -7.09
C ASP A 50 13.02 16.20 -5.76
N ARG A 51 11.84 16.81 -5.53
CA ARG A 51 11.51 17.38 -4.23
C ARG A 51 11.45 16.29 -3.17
N LEU A 52 10.75 15.19 -3.46
CA LEU A 52 10.64 14.07 -2.53
C LEU A 52 11.99 13.41 -2.23
N VAL A 53 12.86 13.30 -3.25
CA VAL A 53 14.25 12.84 -3.10
C VAL A 53 15.04 13.77 -2.18
N SER A 54 14.89 15.09 -2.34
CA SER A 54 15.55 16.09 -1.50
C SER A 54 15.08 16.02 -0.05
N GLU A 55 13.77 15.85 0.16
CA GLU A 55 13.17 15.66 1.49
C GLU A 55 13.65 14.36 2.14
N ALA A 56 13.72 13.25 1.39
CA ALA A 56 14.25 11.98 1.89
C ALA A 56 15.73 12.09 2.30
N ARG A 57 16.56 12.78 1.49
CA ARG A 57 17.95 13.06 1.86
C ARG A 57 18.05 13.86 3.15
N ALA A 58 17.24 14.90 3.30
CA ALA A 58 17.21 15.72 4.50
C ALA A 58 16.77 14.91 5.73
N ARG A 59 15.75 14.04 5.59
CA ARG A 59 15.33 13.12 6.66
C ARG A 59 16.48 12.20 7.06
N ALA A 60 17.19 11.59 6.11
CA ALA A 60 18.32 10.71 6.41
C ALA A 60 19.50 11.40 7.13
N ALA A 61 19.57 12.74 7.15
CA ALA A 61 20.56 13.48 7.92
C ALA A 61 20.20 13.62 9.42
N ALA A 62 18.99 13.19 9.82
CA ALA A 62 18.51 13.22 11.19
C ALA A 62 18.25 11.80 11.73
N PRO A 63 18.34 11.58 13.06
CA PRO A 63 17.95 10.31 13.68
C PRO A 63 16.54 9.89 13.28
N TYR A 64 16.32 8.58 13.11
CA TYR A 64 15.00 8.04 12.84
C TYR A 64 14.06 8.31 14.02
N ALA A 65 12.87 8.85 13.73
CA ALA A 65 11.83 9.15 14.71
C ALA A 65 10.57 8.34 14.36
N PRO A 66 10.32 7.20 15.02
CA PRO A 66 9.11 6.42 14.78
C PRO A 66 7.86 7.23 15.18
N LYS A 67 6.83 7.20 14.32
CA LYS A 67 5.55 7.84 14.65
C LYS A 67 4.80 6.97 15.66
N PRO A 68 4.25 7.54 16.75
CA PRO A 68 3.40 6.79 17.66
C PRO A 68 2.19 6.21 16.94
N VAL A 69 1.85 4.96 17.25
CA VAL A 69 0.62 4.33 16.77
C VAL A 69 -0.56 4.87 17.58
N VAL A 70 -1.44 5.62 16.93
CA VAL A 70 -2.69 6.12 17.53
C VAL A 70 -3.65 4.95 17.76
N ALA A 71 -4.33 4.94 18.91
CA ALA A 71 -5.29 3.89 19.29
C ALA A 71 -4.73 2.45 19.17
N ALA A 72 -3.46 2.26 19.56
CA ALA A 72 -2.74 1.00 19.39
C ALA A 72 -3.43 -0.22 20.03
N ASP A 73 -4.10 -0.02 21.17
CA ASP A 73 -4.87 -1.06 21.88
C ASP A 73 -6.13 -1.48 21.10
N VAL A 74 -6.82 -0.52 20.48
CA VAL A 74 -7.99 -0.78 19.62
C VAL A 74 -7.55 -1.50 18.34
N LEU A 75 -6.52 -0.99 17.68
CA LEU A 75 -5.97 -1.59 16.46
C LEU A 75 -5.49 -3.03 16.69
N GLU A 76 -4.93 -3.33 17.86
CA GLU A 76 -4.53 -4.70 18.23
C GLU A 76 -5.72 -5.67 18.36
N ARG A 77 -6.92 -5.17 18.69
CA ARG A 77 -8.14 -6.01 18.78
C ARG A 77 -8.78 -6.30 17.42
N ILE A 78 -8.49 -5.49 16.38
CA ILE A 78 -8.95 -5.75 15.01
C ILE A 78 -8.09 -6.88 14.43
N ASP A 79 -8.48 -8.12 14.74
CA ASP A 79 -7.79 -9.31 14.29
C ASP A 79 -8.04 -9.62 12.80
N TYR A 80 -7.60 -10.79 12.35
CA TYR A 80 -7.74 -11.19 10.96
C TYR A 80 -9.20 -11.21 10.49
N ASP A 81 -10.10 -11.78 11.29
CA ASP A 81 -11.51 -11.95 10.91
C ASP A 81 -12.24 -10.61 10.92
N ASP A 82 -11.98 -9.78 11.94
CA ASP A 82 -12.59 -8.45 12.02
C ASP A 82 -12.06 -7.49 10.97
N HIS A 83 -10.77 -7.54 10.64
CA HIS A 83 -10.20 -6.75 9.53
C HIS A 83 -10.88 -7.11 8.20
N TRP A 84 -11.11 -8.41 7.99
CA TRP A 84 -11.76 -8.92 6.78
C TRP A 84 -13.20 -8.46 6.60
N LYS A 85 -13.93 -8.22 7.69
CA LYS A 85 -15.31 -7.72 7.65
C LYS A 85 -15.41 -6.23 7.31
N ILE A 86 -14.34 -5.45 7.46
CA ILE A 86 -14.31 -4.03 7.10
C ILE A 86 -14.24 -3.92 5.57
N LYS A 87 -15.26 -3.33 4.95
CA LYS A 87 -15.36 -3.23 3.49
C LYS A 87 -15.24 -1.80 3.03
N TYR A 88 -14.46 -1.56 1.97
CA TYR A 88 -14.44 -0.26 1.31
C TYR A 88 -15.72 -0.08 0.49
N LYS A 89 -16.38 1.06 0.62
CA LYS A 89 -17.62 1.35 -0.10
C LYS A 89 -17.30 1.73 -1.57
N PRO A 90 -17.85 1.00 -2.57
CA PRO A 90 -17.57 1.25 -3.99
C PRO A 90 -17.78 2.69 -4.45
N ASP A 91 -18.79 3.38 -3.94
CA ASP A 91 -19.15 4.76 -4.33
C ASP A 91 -18.10 5.81 -3.91
N HIS A 92 -17.15 5.44 -3.05
CA HIS A 92 -16.01 6.27 -2.68
C HIS A 92 -14.72 5.90 -3.43
N THR A 93 -14.79 5.10 -4.50
CA THR A 93 -13.60 4.71 -5.28
C THR A 93 -12.96 5.95 -5.89
N LEU A 94 -11.71 6.23 -5.50
CA LEU A 94 -10.97 7.40 -5.97
C LEU A 94 -10.49 7.19 -7.41
N GLN A 95 -10.83 8.11 -8.32
CA GLN A 95 -10.43 8.00 -9.74
C GLN A 95 -9.07 8.67 -9.99
N ALA A 96 -7.98 7.95 -9.74
CA ALA A 96 -6.65 8.47 -10.08
C ALA A 96 -6.36 8.38 -11.60
N ALA A 97 -5.41 9.20 -12.06
CA ALA A 97 -4.90 9.21 -13.42
C ALA A 97 -5.99 9.38 -14.51
N GLY A 98 -7.02 10.18 -14.21
CA GLY A 98 -8.17 10.41 -15.10
C GLY A 98 -9.06 9.17 -15.25
N GLY A 99 -9.25 8.39 -14.18
CA GLY A 99 -10.10 7.19 -14.16
C GLY A 99 -9.46 5.92 -14.74
N ARG A 100 -8.21 5.99 -15.21
CA ARG A 100 -7.46 4.81 -15.68
C ARG A 100 -7.00 3.90 -14.55
N ALA A 101 -6.93 4.43 -13.33
CA ALA A 101 -6.50 3.70 -12.15
C ALA A 101 -7.43 4.00 -10.96
N PRO A 102 -8.62 3.39 -10.90
CA PRO A 102 -9.48 3.52 -9.72
C PRO A 102 -8.79 2.91 -8.48
N LEU A 103 -8.84 3.61 -7.35
CA LEU A 103 -8.17 3.22 -6.11
C LEU A 103 -9.19 2.94 -5.00
N ARG A 104 -8.90 1.91 -4.21
CA ARG A 104 -9.58 1.65 -2.92
C ARG A 104 -8.56 1.45 -1.82
N PHE A 105 -8.91 1.89 -0.62
CA PHE A 105 -7.99 1.92 0.50
C PHE A 105 -8.17 0.71 1.43
N PHE A 106 -7.07 0.29 2.05
CA PHE A 106 -7.10 -0.68 3.13
C PHE A 106 -7.29 0.03 4.47
N HIS A 107 -8.11 -0.54 5.33
CA HIS A 107 -8.28 -0.06 6.70
C HIS A 107 -7.11 -0.48 7.59
N LEU A 108 -6.81 0.28 8.64
CA LEU A 108 -5.83 -0.11 9.67
C LEU A 108 -6.34 -1.31 10.50
N GLY A 109 -5.42 -2.04 11.12
CA GLY A 109 -5.73 -3.18 11.98
C GLY A 109 -4.48 -3.78 12.61
N ARG A 110 -4.60 -4.93 13.28
CA ARG A 110 -3.50 -5.56 14.04
C ARG A 110 -2.18 -5.63 13.27
N PHE A 111 -2.23 -5.99 12.00
CA PHE A 111 -1.04 -6.19 11.16
C PHE A 111 -0.59 -4.93 10.41
N PHE A 112 -1.43 -3.89 10.36
CA PHE A 112 -1.18 -2.65 9.64
C PHE A 112 -1.65 -1.46 10.49
N LYS A 113 -0.85 -1.11 11.50
CA LYS A 113 -1.25 -0.11 12.51
C LYS A 113 -0.82 1.31 12.18
N GLU A 114 0.15 1.46 11.29
CA GLU A 114 0.71 2.75 10.94
C GLU A 114 0.10 3.27 9.63
N PRO A 115 -0.49 4.47 9.62
CA PRO A 115 -1.14 5.01 8.43
C PRO A 115 -0.13 5.49 7.39
N VAL A 116 -0.56 5.46 6.13
CA VAL A 116 0.12 6.07 4.99
C VAL A 116 -0.67 7.28 4.48
N GLY A 117 0.05 8.32 4.06
CA GLY A 117 -0.52 9.45 3.33
C GLY A 117 -0.85 9.05 1.90
N ILE A 118 -1.96 9.57 1.38
CA ILE A 118 -2.44 9.34 0.01
C ILE A 118 -2.61 10.72 -0.63
N HIS A 119 -2.03 10.95 -1.80
CA HIS A 119 -2.08 12.25 -2.46
C HIS A 119 -2.37 12.10 -3.96
N LEU A 120 -3.27 12.93 -4.49
CA LEU A 120 -3.44 13.08 -5.93
C LEU A 120 -2.49 14.14 -6.46
N VAL A 121 -1.85 13.86 -7.59
CA VAL A 121 -0.90 14.76 -8.25
C VAL A 121 -1.45 15.24 -9.57
N GLU A 122 -1.67 16.54 -9.67
CA GLU A 122 -2.14 17.23 -10.88
C GLU A 122 -1.38 18.54 -11.05
N ASN A 123 -0.97 18.85 -12.29
CA ASN A 123 -0.32 20.13 -12.63
C ASN A 123 0.92 20.49 -11.77
N GLY A 124 1.64 19.50 -11.25
CA GLY A 124 2.82 19.71 -10.41
C GLY A 124 2.50 20.01 -8.94
N GLU A 125 1.26 19.80 -8.51
CA GLU A 125 0.82 19.94 -7.13
C GLU A 125 0.27 18.61 -6.62
N ALA A 126 0.50 18.32 -5.35
CA ALA A 126 -0.07 17.19 -4.63
C ALA A 126 -1.16 17.68 -3.67
N ARG A 127 -2.33 17.05 -3.71
CA ARG A 127 -3.44 17.30 -2.77
C ARG A 127 -3.66 16.04 -1.93
N PRO A 128 -3.61 16.11 -0.59
CA PRO A 128 -3.83 14.95 0.25
C PRO A 128 -5.30 14.51 0.18
N VAL A 129 -5.53 13.21 0.09
CA VAL A 129 -6.85 12.59 0.25
C VAL A 129 -7.08 12.41 1.73
N LEU A 130 -8.04 13.15 2.29
CA LEU A 130 -8.33 13.10 3.72
C LEU A 130 -9.10 11.82 4.04
N TYR A 131 -8.68 11.13 5.10
CA TYR A 131 -9.39 9.96 5.61
C TYR A 131 -10.77 10.38 6.14
N SER A 132 -11.76 9.52 5.89
CA SER A 132 -13.07 9.56 6.52
C SER A 132 -13.49 8.13 6.86
N PRO A 133 -14.14 7.90 8.03
CA PRO A 133 -14.75 6.61 8.32
C PRO A 133 -15.84 6.25 7.30
N ASP A 134 -16.42 7.23 6.61
CA ASP A 134 -17.47 7.00 5.60
C ASP A 134 -17.01 6.18 4.41
N TYR A 135 -15.69 6.13 4.12
CA TYR A 135 -15.14 5.26 3.09
C TYR A 135 -15.34 3.77 3.36
N PHE A 136 -15.62 3.40 4.61
CA PHE A 136 -15.72 2.01 5.04
C PHE A 136 -17.11 1.68 5.57
N GLU A 137 -17.57 0.48 5.26
CA GLU A 137 -18.63 -0.21 5.98
C GLU A 137 -17.97 -1.03 7.09
N ILE A 138 -18.33 -0.72 8.33
CA ILE A 138 -17.78 -1.33 9.54
C ILE A 138 -18.95 -1.95 10.33
N PRO A 139 -18.95 -3.26 10.59
CA PRO A 139 -19.97 -3.89 11.44
C PRO A 139 -20.04 -3.26 12.82
N ALA A 140 -21.24 -3.17 13.40
CA ALA A 140 -21.46 -2.48 14.67
C ALA A 140 -20.72 -3.11 15.86
N ASP A 141 -20.44 -4.41 15.81
CA ASP A 141 -19.67 -5.16 16.81
C ASP A 141 -18.15 -5.13 16.56
N ASN A 142 -17.70 -4.54 15.46
CA ASN A 142 -16.29 -4.48 15.12
C ASN A 142 -15.53 -3.47 16.01
N PRO A 143 -14.33 -3.83 16.53
CA PRO A 143 -13.52 -2.91 17.34
C PRO A 143 -13.16 -1.59 16.64
N ALA A 144 -13.16 -1.53 15.30
CA ALA A 144 -12.85 -0.33 14.53
C ALA A 144 -13.86 0.82 14.73
N THR A 145 -15.07 0.54 15.23
CA THR A 145 -16.14 1.53 15.42
C THR A 145 -15.80 2.67 16.39
N VAL A 146 -14.82 2.47 17.28
CA VAL A 146 -14.39 3.45 18.29
C VAL A 146 -13.08 4.16 17.92
N LEU A 147 -12.55 3.92 16.72
CA LEU A 147 -11.34 4.61 16.26
C LEU A 147 -11.62 6.09 16.00
N PRO A 148 -10.61 6.96 16.15
CA PRO A 148 -10.68 8.35 15.71
C PRO A 148 -11.11 8.48 14.24
N SER A 149 -11.88 9.52 13.93
CA SER A 149 -12.38 9.76 12.56
C SER A 149 -11.29 10.16 11.56
N ASP A 150 -10.05 10.35 12.01
CA ASP A 150 -8.87 10.72 11.23
C ASP A 150 -7.74 9.67 11.32
N ILE A 151 -8.07 8.43 11.70
CA ILE A 151 -7.08 7.37 11.98
C ILE A 151 -6.16 7.02 10.80
N GLY A 152 -6.62 7.24 9.56
CA GLY A 152 -5.83 7.11 8.33
C GLY A 152 -5.96 5.76 7.60
N PHE A 153 -5.20 5.62 6.50
CA PHE A 153 -5.24 4.44 5.62
C PHE A 153 -4.05 3.51 5.86
N ALA A 154 -4.25 2.20 5.76
CA ALA A 154 -3.16 1.23 5.84
C ALA A 154 -2.36 1.07 4.54
N GLY A 155 -2.99 1.39 3.41
CA GLY A 155 -2.48 1.13 2.07
C GLY A 155 -3.58 1.27 1.04
N PHE A 156 -3.33 0.79 -0.18
CA PHE A 156 -4.30 0.84 -1.26
C PHE A 156 -4.15 -0.32 -2.24
N ARG A 157 -5.22 -0.54 -3.01
CA ARG A 157 -5.23 -1.38 -4.19
C ARG A 157 -5.71 -0.58 -5.40
N VAL A 158 -5.22 -0.95 -6.57
CA VAL A 158 -5.61 -0.38 -7.87
C VAL A 158 -6.49 -1.39 -8.58
N LEU A 159 -7.67 -0.93 -9.00
CA LEU A 159 -8.65 -1.72 -9.72
C LEU A 159 -8.47 -1.57 -11.23
N GLU A 160 -9.01 -2.52 -11.98
CA GLU A 160 -9.23 -2.30 -13.39
C GLU A 160 -10.45 -1.39 -13.58
N PRO A 161 -10.38 -0.41 -14.50
CA PRO A 161 -11.50 0.49 -14.77
C PRO A 161 -12.81 -0.26 -15.03
N GLY A 162 -13.86 0.12 -14.30
CA GLY A 162 -15.20 -0.45 -14.45
C GLY A 162 -15.39 -1.86 -13.86
N THR A 163 -14.44 -2.37 -13.09
CA THR A 163 -14.54 -3.69 -12.45
C THR A 163 -14.20 -3.67 -10.96
N GLU A 164 -14.49 -4.76 -10.26
CA GLU A 164 -14.11 -5.01 -8.87
C GLU A 164 -12.73 -5.68 -8.72
N ARG A 165 -12.08 -6.00 -9.84
CA ARG A 165 -10.82 -6.75 -9.85
C ARG A 165 -9.64 -5.82 -9.59
N ASP A 166 -8.85 -6.12 -8.57
CA ASP A 166 -7.57 -5.46 -8.32
C ASP A 166 -6.43 -6.15 -9.08
N TRP A 167 -5.47 -5.34 -9.54
CA TRP A 167 -4.28 -5.83 -10.26
C TRP A 167 -2.97 -5.32 -9.66
N LEU A 168 -3.04 -4.42 -8.67
CA LEU A 168 -1.90 -3.88 -7.94
C LEU A 168 -2.31 -3.57 -6.49
N ALA A 169 -1.45 -3.90 -5.53
CA ALA A 169 -1.69 -3.61 -4.12
C ALA A 169 -0.39 -3.21 -3.41
N PHE A 170 -0.47 -2.18 -2.57
CA PHE A 170 0.58 -1.71 -1.68
C PHE A 170 0.05 -1.74 -0.24
N LEU A 171 0.65 -2.59 0.58
CA LEU A 171 0.20 -2.80 1.96
C LEU A 171 1.34 -3.44 2.80
N GLY A 172 1.64 -2.83 3.94
CA GLY A 172 2.64 -3.33 4.89
C GLY A 172 4.10 -3.06 4.48
N ALA A 173 4.85 -2.41 5.37
CA ALA A 173 6.26 -2.05 5.15
C ALA A 173 6.48 -1.44 3.73
N ALA A 174 7.57 -1.80 3.04
CA ALA A 174 7.87 -1.34 1.69
C ALA A 174 7.47 -2.36 0.61
N TYR A 175 6.41 -3.13 0.82
CA TYR A 175 5.97 -4.19 -0.09
C TYR A 175 4.91 -3.72 -1.08
N PHE A 176 4.88 -4.40 -2.22
CA PHE A 176 3.82 -4.31 -3.21
C PHE A 176 3.67 -5.61 -4.00
N ARG A 177 2.51 -5.77 -4.62
CA ARG A 177 2.13 -6.94 -5.44
C ARG A 177 1.42 -6.49 -6.69
N SER A 178 1.70 -7.12 -7.82
CA SER A 178 0.88 -7.04 -9.01
C SER A 178 0.30 -8.40 -9.38
N ALA A 179 -0.84 -8.38 -10.06
CA ALA A 179 -1.30 -9.53 -10.79
C ALA A 179 -0.34 -9.84 -11.96
N GLY A 180 -0.16 -11.12 -12.25
CA GLY A 180 0.49 -11.58 -13.48
C GLY A 180 -0.51 -11.74 -14.63
N ALA A 181 -0.07 -12.31 -15.76
CA ALA A 181 -0.90 -12.56 -16.94
C ALA A 181 -2.08 -13.53 -16.73
N LEU A 182 -2.21 -14.13 -15.54
CA LEU A 182 -3.31 -15.00 -15.12
C LEU A 182 -4.29 -14.32 -14.15
N ASP A 183 -4.14 -13.00 -13.95
CA ASP A 183 -4.98 -12.21 -13.07
C ASP A 183 -4.99 -12.72 -11.61
N GLN A 184 -3.85 -13.24 -11.15
CA GLN A 184 -3.65 -13.73 -9.79
C GLN A 184 -2.44 -13.09 -9.13
N TYR A 185 -2.56 -12.80 -7.83
CA TYR A 185 -1.41 -12.46 -7.00
C TYR A 185 -0.61 -13.71 -6.64
N GLY A 186 0.71 -13.61 -6.77
CA GLY A 186 1.66 -14.64 -6.33
C GLY A 186 2.70 -14.06 -5.38
N LEU A 187 3.90 -13.84 -5.90
CA LEU A 187 5.00 -13.24 -5.15
C LEU A 187 4.72 -11.76 -4.82
N SER A 188 5.41 -11.24 -3.82
CA SER A 188 5.52 -9.80 -3.57
C SER A 188 6.89 -9.29 -3.97
N ALA A 189 6.96 -8.02 -4.34
CA ALA A 189 8.20 -7.26 -4.39
C ALA A 189 8.30 -6.35 -3.14
N ARG A 190 9.51 -5.88 -2.86
CA ARG A 190 9.73 -4.75 -1.94
C ARG A 190 10.59 -3.70 -2.61
N ALA A 191 10.51 -2.45 -2.18
CA ALA A 191 11.43 -1.42 -2.68
C ALA A 191 12.88 -1.69 -2.27
N ILE A 192 13.09 -2.23 -1.06
CA ILE A 192 14.41 -2.45 -0.45
C ILE A 192 14.32 -3.58 0.59
N ALA A 193 15.42 -4.28 0.80
CA ALA A 193 15.59 -5.23 1.89
C ALA A 193 16.87 -4.91 2.67
N ILE A 194 16.81 -4.96 3.99
CA ILE A 194 17.92 -4.56 4.87
C ILE A 194 18.18 -5.68 5.87
N ASP A 195 19.43 -6.14 5.91
CA ASP A 195 19.93 -7.13 6.87
C ASP A 195 19.16 -8.48 6.86
N THR A 196 18.48 -8.78 5.74
CA THR A 196 17.78 -10.05 5.53
C THR A 196 18.74 -11.24 5.67
N ALA A 197 18.33 -12.25 6.44
CA ALA A 197 19.08 -13.49 6.68
C ALA A 197 20.47 -13.27 7.32
N LEU A 198 20.61 -12.23 8.15
CA LEU A 198 21.71 -12.10 9.10
C LEU A 198 21.33 -12.66 10.48
N PRO A 199 22.30 -12.88 11.39
CA PRO A 199 22.02 -13.23 12.78
C PRO A 199 21.32 -12.11 13.56
N THR A 200 21.37 -10.87 13.06
CA THR A 200 20.63 -9.71 13.57
C THR A 200 19.21 -9.69 12.98
N PRO A 201 18.24 -9.03 13.66
CA PRO A 201 16.91 -8.82 13.10
C PRO A 201 16.97 -8.12 11.74
N GLU A 202 16.13 -8.58 10.81
CA GLU A 202 15.89 -7.89 9.53
C GLU A 202 15.16 -6.57 9.79
N GLU A 203 15.62 -5.49 9.15
CA GLU A 203 14.92 -4.20 9.18
C GLU A 203 13.89 -4.14 8.05
N PHE A 204 12.69 -3.65 8.38
CA PHE A 204 11.60 -3.46 7.43
C PHE A 204 11.27 -1.96 7.28
N PRO A 205 11.93 -1.23 6.36
CA PRO A 205 11.52 0.11 6.01
C PRO A 205 10.08 0.12 5.49
N ARG A 206 9.39 1.24 5.67
CA ARG A 206 7.99 1.40 5.30
C ARG A 206 7.76 2.56 4.35
N PHE A 207 6.75 2.43 3.50
CA PHE A 207 6.21 3.59 2.83
C PHE A 207 5.41 4.45 3.81
N THR A 208 5.57 5.77 3.73
CA THR A 208 4.86 6.73 4.60
C THR A 208 3.84 7.55 3.84
N ASP A 209 4.10 7.85 2.57
CA ASP A 209 3.28 8.72 1.73
C ASP A 209 3.31 8.22 0.31
N PHE A 210 2.15 8.21 -0.35
CA PHE A 210 1.98 7.87 -1.76
C PHE A 210 1.39 9.03 -2.53
N PHE A 211 1.82 9.17 -3.78
CA PHE A 211 1.45 10.23 -4.69
C PHE A 211 1.06 9.61 -6.04
N PHE A 212 -0.15 9.86 -6.48
CA PHE A 212 -0.74 9.25 -7.68
C PHE A 212 -0.87 10.29 -8.78
N GLY A 213 -0.22 10.06 -9.91
CA GLY A 213 -0.28 10.95 -11.07
C GLY A 213 -0.56 10.19 -12.36
N ALA A 214 -0.97 10.92 -13.40
CA ALA A 214 -1.13 10.34 -14.72
C ALA A 214 0.23 9.96 -15.33
N SER A 215 0.35 8.73 -15.85
CA SER A 215 1.47 8.38 -16.71
C SER A 215 1.28 8.96 -18.11
N LYS A 216 2.40 9.37 -18.72
CA LYS A 216 2.45 9.82 -20.13
C LYS A 216 2.42 8.66 -21.12
N THR A 217 2.92 7.49 -20.71
CA THR A 217 3.16 6.34 -21.60
C THR A 217 2.50 5.05 -21.12
N GLY A 218 2.09 4.99 -19.85
CA GLY A 218 1.38 3.88 -19.23
C GLY A 218 0.04 4.32 -18.63
N ASP A 219 -0.45 3.57 -17.65
CA ASP A 219 -1.72 3.80 -16.96
C ASP A 219 -1.57 4.79 -15.79
N LEU A 220 -0.53 4.62 -14.98
CA LEU A 220 -0.40 5.26 -13.66
C LEU A 220 1.05 5.54 -13.31
N VAL A 221 1.31 6.69 -12.70
CA VAL A 221 2.54 6.96 -11.96
C VAL A 221 2.24 6.89 -10.47
N ILE A 222 2.98 6.08 -9.74
CA ILE A 222 2.99 6.07 -8.28
C ILE A 222 4.35 6.60 -7.83
N THR A 223 4.36 7.52 -6.88
CA THR A 223 5.58 7.89 -6.16
C THR A 223 5.36 7.65 -4.67
N ALA A 224 6.39 7.21 -3.94
CA ALA A 224 6.30 6.96 -2.52
C ALA A 224 7.51 7.50 -1.76
N ALA A 225 7.24 8.04 -0.56
CA ALA A 225 8.24 8.30 0.46
C ALA A 225 8.48 7.02 1.26
N LEU A 226 9.73 6.75 1.62
CA LEU A 226 10.14 5.60 2.40
C LEU A 226 10.96 6.04 3.62
N GLU A 227 10.65 5.46 4.78
CA GLU A 227 11.36 5.70 6.03
C GLU A 227 11.65 4.36 6.73
N GLY A 228 12.82 4.29 7.37
CA GLY A 228 13.21 3.20 8.25
C GLY A 228 14.32 3.65 9.22
N PRO A 229 14.63 2.83 10.24
CA PRO A 229 15.71 3.08 11.18
C PRO A 229 17.05 3.46 10.53
N SER A 230 17.51 2.70 9.53
CA SER A 230 18.80 2.94 8.87
C SER A 230 18.69 3.67 7.53
N VAL A 231 17.48 3.95 7.03
CA VAL A 231 17.29 4.48 5.67
C VAL A 231 16.16 5.51 5.55
N SER A 232 16.31 6.45 4.62
CA SER A 232 15.21 7.21 4.02
C SER A 232 15.26 7.05 2.51
N GLY A 233 14.13 7.19 1.82
CA GLY A 233 14.14 7.14 0.38
C GLY A 233 12.90 7.72 -0.30
N ALA A 234 13.01 7.77 -1.62
CA ALA A 234 11.91 8.08 -2.53
C ALA A 234 11.94 7.09 -3.69
N VAL A 235 10.77 6.58 -4.06
CA VAL A 235 10.61 5.59 -5.13
C VAL A 235 9.50 6.04 -6.07
N ARG A 236 9.71 5.92 -7.37
CA ARG A 236 8.73 6.20 -8.42
C ARG A 236 8.56 4.95 -9.28
N TRP A 237 7.31 4.64 -9.60
CA TRP A 237 6.90 3.63 -10.56
C TRP A 237 6.15 4.32 -11.70
N ASP A 238 6.55 4.03 -12.94
CA ASP A 238 5.74 4.26 -14.13
C ASP A 238 5.15 2.92 -14.55
N ILE A 239 3.82 2.78 -14.55
CA ILE A 239 3.15 1.48 -14.57
C ILE A 239 2.27 1.38 -15.81
N ALA A 240 2.45 0.29 -16.57
CA ALA A 240 1.65 -0.04 -17.74
C ALA A 240 1.16 -1.50 -17.67
N ARG A 241 -0.13 -1.71 -17.96
CA ARG A 241 -0.70 -3.03 -18.21
C ARG A 241 -0.56 -3.40 -19.69
N GLY A 242 -0.31 -4.68 -19.96
CA GLY A 242 -0.11 -5.20 -21.31
C GLY A 242 1.19 -4.75 -21.98
N GLY A 243 2.15 -4.22 -21.20
CA GLY A 243 3.46 -3.79 -21.70
C GLY A 243 4.50 -4.92 -21.83
N ASP A 244 4.14 -6.15 -21.45
CA ASP A 244 5.02 -7.31 -21.55
C ASP A 244 4.85 -8.06 -22.87
N GLU A 245 5.72 -9.05 -23.13
CA GLU A 245 5.67 -9.89 -24.34
C GLU A 245 4.37 -10.68 -24.49
N THR A 246 3.62 -10.89 -23.40
CA THR A 246 2.34 -11.59 -23.40
C THR A 246 1.15 -10.67 -23.69
N GLY A 247 1.36 -9.35 -23.67
CA GLY A 247 0.31 -8.33 -23.79
C GLY A 247 -0.68 -8.33 -22.62
N ARG A 248 -0.35 -8.99 -21.50
CA ARG A 248 -1.28 -9.20 -20.36
C ARG A 248 -0.64 -8.95 -19.00
N GLY A 249 0.68 -8.85 -18.91
CA GLY A 249 1.39 -8.58 -17.67
C GLY A 249 1.39 -7.10 -17.29
N VAL A 250 1.81 -6.84 -16.06
CA VAL A 250 2.04 -5.49 -15.53
C VAL A 250 3.53 -5.21 -15.60
N VAL A 251 3.92 -4.14 -16.29
CA VAL A 251 5.31 -3.65 -16.36
C VAL A 251 5.42 -2.40 -15.51
N MET A 252 6.47 -2.34 -14.69
CA MET A 252 6.75 -1.20 -13.82
C MET A 252 8.19 -0.72 -14.02
N ASP A 253 8.34 0.49 -14.56
CA ASP A 253 9.63 1.16 -14.62
C ASP A 253 9.89 1.89 -13.31
N MET A 254 10.89 1.41 -12.56
CA MET A 254 11.18 1.88 -11.20
C MET A 254 12.41 2.79 -11.15
N ALA A 255 12.25 3.95 -10.53
CA ALA A 255 13.35 4.82 -10.12
C ALA A 255 13.37 4.96 -8.59
N ALA A 256 14.46 4.54 -7.96
CA ALA A 256 14.62 4.64 -6.50
C ALA A 256 15.84 5.48 -6.13
N ARG A 257 15.73 6.22 -5.02
CA ARG A 257 16.83 6.93 -4.35
C ARG A 257 16.75 6.61 -2.86
N PHE A 258 17.78 5.96 -2.34
CA PHE A 258 17.90 5.61 -0.93
C PHE A 258 19.08 6.35 -0.31
N PHE A 259 18.90 6.79 0.93
CA PHE A 259 19.88 7.53 1.72
C PHE A 259 20.03 6.83 3.07
N ALA A 260 21.22 6.32 3.34
CA ALA A 260 21.52 5.67 4.61
C ALA A 260 21.65 6.73 5.73
N ARG A 261 21.02 6.48 6.87
CA ARG A 261 21.22 7.19 8.15
C ARG A 261 22.40 6.62 8.93
N SER A 262 22.62 5.32 8.77
CA SER A 262 23.62 4.53 9.46
C SER A 262 24.17 3.45 8.53
N ASP A 263 25.25 2.80 8.95
CA ASP A 263 25.80 1.67 8.21
C ASP A 263 24.76 0.54 8.08
N ILE A 264 24.67 -0.03 6.88
CA ILE A 264 23.82 -1.17 6.54
C ILE A 264 24.72 -2.35 6.19
N ALA A 265 24.60 -3.47 6.90
CA ALA A 265 25.49 -4.61 6.73
C ALA A 265 25.16 -5.40 5.45
N ARG A 266 23.88 -5.53 5.11
CA ARG A 266 23.43 -6.18 3.88
C ARG A 266 22.27 -5.42 3.25
N LEU A 267 22.49 -4.91 2.04
CA LEU A 267 21.50 -4.21 1.25
C LEU A 267 20.98 -5.10 0.11
N GLY A 268 19.65 -5.26 0.02
CA GLY A 268 18.98 -5.94 -1.08
C GLY A 268 18.24 -4.94 -1.98
N ILE A 269 18.58 -4.95 -3.27
CA ILE A 269 17.94 -4.12 -4.31
C ILE A 269 17.03 -5.00 -5.17
N ALA A 270 15.87 -4.45 -5.55
CA ALA A 270 14.80 -5.17 -6.25
C ALA A 270 14.44 -6.53 -5.60
N PRO A 271 14.24 -6.60 -4.27
CA PRO A 271 13.95 -7.85 -3.59
C PRO A 271 12.57 -8.41 -3.96
N LEU A 272 12.51 -9.72 -4.12
CA LEU A 272 11.27 -10.49 -4.28
C LEU A 272 11.08 -11.41 -3.07
N THR A 273 9.84 -11.59 -2.65
CA THR A 273 9.44 -12.50 -1.58
C THR A 273 8.34 -13.42 -2.11
N SER A 274 8.56 -14.72 -2.04
CA SER A 274 7.60 -15.73 -2.45
C SER A 274 7.48 -16.82 -1.38
N MET A 275 6.61 -17.78 -1.63
CA MET A 275 6.39 -18.94 -0.76
C MET A 275 6.54 -20.20 -1.61
N TYR A 276 7.26 -21.18 -1.08
CA TYR A 276 7.39 -22.51 -1.65
C TYR A 276 7.15 -23.53 -0.55
N TRP A 277 6.17 -24.42 -0.75
CA TRP A 277 5.87 -25.49 0.18
C TRP A 277 6.53 -26.81 -0.26
N TYR A 278 6.15 -27.33 -1.42
CA TYR A 278 6.73 -28.54 -2.02
C TYR A 278 6.60 -28.52 -3.56
N GLY A 279 7.27 -29.46 -4.21
CA GLY A 279 7.24 -29.71 -5.65
C GLY A 279 7.77 -31.11 -5.97
N GLU A 280 8.05 -31.40 -7.23
CA GLU A 280 8.46 -32.73 -7.69
C GLU A 280 9.67 -33.30 -6.93
N THR A 281 10.64 -32.44 -6.61
CA THR A 281 11.90 -32.82 -5.94
C THR A 281 11.75 -33.20 -4.47
N ASN A 282 10.63 -32.85 -3.81
CA ASN A 282 10.41 -33.12 -2.39
C ASN A 282 8.97 -33.54 -2.06
N ARG A 283 8.23 -34.09 -3.03
CA ARG A 283 6.80 -34.47 -2.94
C ARG A 283 6.46 -35.26 -1.67
N GLN A 284 7.35 -36.15 -1.24
CA GLN A 284 7.15 -36.96 -0.03
C GLN A 284 6.97 -36.14 1.26
N ARG A 285 7.43 -34.87 1.28
CA ARG A 285 7.26 -33.94 2.40
C ARG A 285 5.91 -33.22 2.40
N GLY A 286 5.25 -33.11 1.24
CA GLY A 286 3.93 -32.51 1.08
C GLY A 286 2.89 -33.60 0.80
N ARG A 287 2.43 -34.31 1.84
CA ARG A 287 1.28 -35.22 1.70
C ARG A 287 0.01 -34.39 1.53
N ASP A 288 -0.26 -34.02 0.29
CA ASP A 288 -1.43 -33.29 -0.15
C ASP A 288 -1.94 -33.90 -1.46
N TRP A 289 -3.19 -33.62 -1.81
CA TRP A 289 -3.82 -34.17 -3.02
C TRP A 289 -3.36 -33.48 -4.31
N ARG A 290 -2.76 -32.28 -4.21
CA ARG A 290 -2.23 -31.53 -5.35
C ARG A 290 -0.95 -32.15 -5.93
#